data_AF-A0A086PAD5-F1
#
_entry.id   AF-A0A086PAD5-F1
#
_cell.length_a   1.000
_cell.length_b   1.000
_cell.length_c   1.000
_cell.angle_alpha   90.00
_cell.angle_beta   90.00
_cell.angle_gamma   90.00
#
_symmetry.space_group_name_H-M   'P 1'
#
loop_
_entity.id
_entity.type
_entity.pdbx_description
1 polymer ?
#
loop_
_entity_poly.entity_id
_entity_poly.type
_entity_poly.pdbx_seq_one_letter_code
_entity_poly.pdbx_strand_id
1 'polypeptide(L)' 'MPRKKIPVPVPPASKWCHQCQQVRPIQMFGQDRSKKDGMHYCCLRCADDKDRQRAARGAEFSRLACRSVFHA' A
#
# COMPACT_ATOMS: atom_id res chain seq x y z
N MET A 1 -12.36 13.96 5.89
CA MET A 1 -12.56 12.52 5.59
C MET A 1 -12.79 11.78 6.90
N PRO A 2 -13.93 11.11 7.11
CA PRO A 2 -14.19 10.38 8.34
C PRO A 2 -13.17 9.25 8.51
N ARG A 3 -12.56 9.14 9.71
CA ARG A 3 -11.68 8.00 10.04
C ARG A 3 -12.52 6.73 10.01
N LYS A 4 -12.12 5.76 9.17
CA LYS A 4 -12.76 4.44 9.10
C LYS A 4 -12.62 3.75 10.45
N LYS A 5 -13.73 3.48 11.15
CA LYS A 5 -13.73 2.74 12.41
C LYS A 5 -13.36 1.28 12.17
N ILE A 6 -12.60 0.68 13.08
CA ILE A 6 -12.24 -0.74 13.03
C ILE A 6 -13.42 -1.52 13.65
N PRO A 7 -14.06 -2.45 12.92
CA PRO A 7 -15.26 -3.14 13.39
C PRO A 7 -14.97 -4.33 14.32
N VAL A 8 -13.71 -4.75 14.44
CA VAL A 8 -13.31 -5.97 15.18
C VAL A 8 -12.21 -5.69 16.20
N PRO A 9 -12.17 -6.43 17.33
CA PRO A 9 -11.05 -6.37 18.26
C PRO A 9 -9.79 -6.90 17.58
N VAL A 10 -8.69 -6.15 17.71
CA VAL A 10 -7.39 -6.53 17.15
C VAL A 10 -6.58 -7.21 18.26
N PRO A 11 -6.19 -8.49 18.11
CA PRO A 11 -5.40 -9.20 19.11
C PRO A 11 -3.99 -8.61 19.24
N PRO A 12 -3.32 -8.83 20.38
CA PRO A 12 -1.92 -8.45 20.56
C PRO A 12 -1.05 -9.13 19.48
N ALA A 13 -0.01 -8.44 19.01
CA ALA A 13 0.82 -8.83 17.87
C ALA A 13 0.09 -8.92 16.50
N SER A 14 -1.11 -8.35 16.39
CA SER A 14 -1.79 -8.14 15.10
C SER A 14 -2.16 -6.67 14.89
N LYS A 15 -2.43 -6.31 13.64
CA LYS A 15 -2.83 -4.97 13.21
C LYS A 15 -3.90 -5.06 12.14
N TRP A 16 -4.81 -4.10 12.14
CA TRP A 16 -5.85 -3.97 11.14
C TRP A 16 -5.30 -3.35 9.84
N CYS A 17 -5.55 -4.00 8.71
CA CYS A 17 -5.22 -3.45 7.39
C CYS A 17 -6.37 -2.59 6.86
N HIS A 18 -6.14 -1.31 6.61
CA HIS A 18 -7.16 -0.41 6.08
C HIS A 18 -7.47 -0.60 4.58
N GLN A 19 -6.64 -1.36 3.85
CA GLN A 19 -6.87 -1.67 2.43
C GLN A 19 -7.78 -2.89 2.27
N CYS A 20 -7.34 -4.06 2.74
CA CYS A 20 -8.13 -5.29 2.64
C CYS A 20 -9.14 -5.50 3.78
N GLN A 21 -9.15 -4.62 4.79
CA GLN A 21 -10.09 -4.66 5.92
C GLN A 21 -10.05 -6.00 6.68
N GLN A 22 -8.84 -6.49 6.93
CA GLN A 22 -8.58 -7.73 7.66
C GLN A 22 -7.53 -7.51 8.74
N VAL A 23 -7.67 -8.23 9.84
CA VAL A 23 -6.64 -8.35 10.87
C VAL A 23 -5.53 -9.24 10.34
N ARG A 24 -4.29 -8.76 10.43
CA ARG A 24 -3.09 -9.50 10.04
C ARG A 24 -2.03 -9.39 11.13
N PRO A 25 -1.13 -10.37 11.27
CA PRO A 25 -0.03 -10.27 12.23
C PRO A 25 0.86 -9.06 11.90
N ILE A 26 1.50 -8.45 12.91
CA ILE A 26 2.37 -7.27 12.70
C ILE A 26 3.54 -7.57 11.74
N GLN A 27 3.97 -8.82 11.67
CA GLN A 27 5.02 -9.28 10.75
C GLN A 27 4.61 -9.16 9.27
N MET A 28 3.31 -9.11 8.99
CA MET A 28 2.76 -8.84 7.66
C MET A 28 2.64 -7.34 7.35
N PHE A 29 3.14 -6.45 8.19
CA PHE A 29 3.19 -5.01 7.93
C PHE A 29 4.66 -4.59 7.78
N GLY A 30 4.94 -3.78 6.76
CA GLY A 30 6.27 -3.22 6.58
C GLY A 30 6.61 -2.21 7.68
N GLN A 31 7.88 -2.11 8.04
CA GLN A 31 8.36 -1.07 8.95
C GLN A 31 8.37 0.28 8.22
N ASP A 32 7.82 1.29 8.86
CA ASP A 32 7.83 2.68 8.40
C ASP A 32 8.26 3.57 9.56
N ARG A 33 9.54 3.96 9.57
CA ARG A 33 10.14 4.78 10.63
C ARG A 33 9.59 6.21 10.67
N SER A 34 8.87 6.64 9.63
CA SER A 34 8.24 7.95 9.57
C SER A 34 6.87 7.96 10.26
N LYS A 35 6.31 6.80 10.63
CA LYS A 35 5.07 6.70 11.42
C LYS A 35 5.36 6.59 12.90
N LYS A 36 4.46 7.18 13.70
CA LYS A 36 4.47 7.12 15.17
C LYS A 36 4.51 5.68 15.70
N ASP A 37 3.82 4.77 15.02
CA ASP A 37 3.77 3.34 15.38
C ASP A 37 4.87 2.50 14.73
N GLY A 38 5.75 3.10 13.91
CA GLY A 38 6.85 2.41 13.24
C GLY A 38 6.42 1.42 12.15
N MET A 39 5.13 1.33 11.82
CA MET A 39 4.54 0.31 10.95
C MET A 39 3.62 0.92 9.90
N HIS A 40 3.58 0.29 8.73
CA HIS A 40 2.72 0.69 7.63
C HIS A 40 1.22 0.61 8.00
N TYR A 41 0.39 1.42 7.34
CA TYR A 41 -1.06 1.43 7.55
C TYR A 41 -1.78 0.23 6.90
N CYS A 42 -1.11 -0.49 5.99
CA CYS A 42 -1.61 -1.63 5.24
C CYS A 42 -0.61 -2.78 5.26
N CYS A 43 -1.08 -4.00 5.02
CA CYS A 43 -0.21 -5.18 4.98
C CYS A 43 0.69 -5.19 3.73
N LEU A 44 1.79 -5.94 3.80
CA LEU A 44 2.78 -6.12 2.74
C LEU A 44 2.15 -6.53 1.41
N ARG A 45 1.14 -7.41 1.44
CA ARG A 45 0.39 -7.78 0.22
C ARG A 45 -0.32 -6.60 -0.44
N CYS A 46 -0.98 -5.75 0.33
CA CYS A 46 -1.62 -4.55 -0.21
C CYS A 46 -0.58 -3.49 -0.63
N ALA A 47 0.59 -3.47 0.00
CA ALA A 47 1.68 -2.60 -0.41
C ALA A 47 2.28 -3.05 -1.75
N ASP A 48 2.51 -4.35 -1.93
CA ASP A 48 2.96 -4.98 -3.18
C ASP A 48 1.96 -4.74 -4.32
N ASP A 49 0.67 -4.99 -4.07
CA ASP A 49 -0.39 -4.72 -5.06
C ASP A 49 -0.40 -3.24 -5.48
N LYS A 50 -0.23 -2.32 -4.52
CA LYS A 50 -0.11 -0.88 -4.81
C LYS A 50 1.15 -0.54 -5.59
N ASP A 51 2.27 -1.18 -5.28
CA ASP A 51 3.52 -0.98 -6.00
C ASP A 51 3.39 -1.48 -7.44
N ARG A 52 2.84 -2.69 -7.63
CA ARG A 52 2.51 -3.23 -8.95
C ARG A 52 1.56 -2.33 -9.73
N GLN A 53 0.52 -1.79 -9.10
CA GLN A 53 -0.37 -0.82 -9.74
C GLN A 53 0.35 0.47 -10.13
N ARG A 54 1.26 0.97 -9.29
CA ARG A 54 2.10 2.15 -9.61
C ARG A 54 3.07 1.85 -10.74
N ALA A 55 3.72 0.70 -10.73
CA ALA A 55 4.61 0.24 -11.78
C ALA A 55 3.85 0.04 -13.10
N ALA A 56 2.63 -0.49 -13.07
CA ALA A 56 1.78 -0.59 -14.26
C ALA A 56 1.42 0.79 -14.83
N ARG A 57 1.05 1.75 -13.97
CA ARG A 57 0.80 3.15 -14.38
C ARG A 57 2.08 3.86 -14.84
N GLY A 58 3.22 3.59 -14.22
CA GLY A 58 4.53 4.13 -14.58
C GLY A 58 5.05 3.53 -15.88
N ALA A 59 4.78 2.25 -16.14
CA ALA A 59 5.04 1.58 -17.41
C ALA A 59 4.12 2.11 -18.53
N GLU A 60 2.87 2.46 -18.20
CA GLU A 60 1.98 3.17 -19.13
C GLU A 60 2.55 4.55 -19.48
N PHE A 61 2.98 5.35 -18.50
CA PHE A 61 3.62 6.64 -18.75
C PHE A 61 4.97 6.51 -19.46
N SER A 62 5.78 5.49 -19.15
CA SER A 62 7.07 5.24 -19.83
C SER A 62 6.88 4.77 -21.28
N ARG A 63 5.84 3.97 -21.57
CA ARG A 63 5.45 3.62 -22.95
C ARG A 63 4.87 4.80 -23.72
N LEU A 64 4.10 5.68 -23.08
CA LEU A 64 3.58 6.92 -23.69
C LEU A 64 4.68 7.98 -23.87
N ALA A 65 5.62 8.10 -22.94
CA ALA A 65 6.73 9.05 -23.01
C ALA A 65 7.78 8.65 -24.07
N CYS A 66 7.90 7.37 -24.41
CA CYS A 66 8.73 6.94 -25.53
C CYS A 66 8.07 7.18 -26.90
N ARG A 67 6.74 7.34 -26.97
CA ARG A 67 5.99 7.50 -28.22
C ARG A 67 5.82 8.96 -28.68
N SER A 68 6.31 9.92 -27.89
CA SER A 68 6.14 11.36 -28.17
C SER A 68 7.46 12.13 -28.36
N VAL A 69 8.62 11.45 -28.41
CA VAL A 69 9.94 12.12 -28.58
C VAL A 69 10.63 11.74 -29.91
N PHE A 70 9.99 10.90 -30.74
CA PHE A 70 10.51 10.57 -32.07
C PHE A 70 9.37 10.55 -33.10
N HIS A 71 8.92 11.73 -33.55
CA HIS A 71 8.44 11.89 -34.92
C HIS A 71 8.64 13.35 -35.36
N ALA A 72 9.56 13.50 -36.32
CA ALA A 72 9.87 14.63 -37.20
C ALA A 72 10.30 15.97 -36.58
#